data_AF-A0A453C8T8-F1
#
_entry.id   AF-A0A453C8T8-F1
#
_cell.length_a   1.000
_cell.length_b   1.000
_cell.length_c   1.000
_cell.angle_alpha   90.00
_cell.angle_beta   90.00
_cell.angle_gamma   90.00
#
_symmetry.space_group_name_H-M   'P 1'
#
loop_
_entity.id
_entity.type
_entity.pdbx_description
1 polymer ?
#
loop_
_entity_poly.entity_id
_entity_poly.type
_entity_poly.pdbx_seq_one_letter_code
_entity_poly.pdbx_strand_id
1 'polypeptide(L)'
;AATKAYADQFSRSLYVEYKNKGIDVQCQVPMYVATKMASIRQASLFAPSPETYARAAVRYIGYEPRCAPYWPHALLWFLFSVVPEPLVDGYVLGMSLGIRKMGRAKEARKKAV
;
A
#
# COMPACT_ATOMS: atom_id res chain seq x y z
N ALA A 1 -5.79 0.78 -8.92
CA ALA A 1 -5.74 2.20 -8.55
C ALA A 1 -7.09 2.68 -8.03
N ALA A 2 -8.14 2.75 -8.86
CA ALA A 2 -9.45 3.31 -8.50
C ALA A 2 -10.04 2.87 -7.15
N THR A 3 -10.18 1.56 -6.90
CA THR A 3 -10.75 1.06 -5.63
C THR A 3 -9.96 1.51 -4.39
N LYS A 4 -8.64 1.64 -4.51
CA LYS A 4 -7.78 2.06 -3.40
C LYS A 4 -7.83 3.57 -3.18
N ALA A 5 -7.94 4.35 -4.25
CA ALA A 5 -8.20 5.79 -4.16
C ALA A 5 -9.57 6.10 -3.55
N TYR A 6 -10.60 5.32 -3.92
CA TYR A 6 -11.92 5.41 -3.27
C TYR A 6 -11.83 5.12 -1.78
N ALA A 7 -11.19 4.02 -1.38
CA ALA A 7 -11.04 3.67 0.03
C ALA A 7 -10.29 4.75 0.82
N ASP A 8 -9.22 5.31 0.26
CA ASP A 8 -8.46 6.43 0.86
C ASP A 8 -9.35 7.65 1.09
N GLN A 9 -10.06 8.11 0.05
CA GLN A 9 -10.93 9.27 0.16
C GLN A 9 -12.10 9.02 1.12
N PHE A 10 -12.73 7.85 1.04
CA PHE A 10 -13.83 7.46 1.92
C PHE A 10 -13.40 7.44 3.39
N SER A 11 -12.26 6.82 3.71
CA SER A 11 -11.71 6.82 5.07
C SER A 11 -11.40 8.22 5.59
N ARG A 12 -10.90 9.12 4.74
CA ARG A 12 -10.63 10.52 5.11
C ARG A 12 -11.91 11.30 5.41
N SER A 13 -12.97 11.09 4.63
CA SER A 13 -14.27 11.69 4.93
C SER A 13 -14.82 11.21 6.28
N LEU A 14 -14.79 9.90 6.53
CA LEU A 14 -15.22 9.33 7.80
C LEU A 14 -14.41 9.86 9.00
N TYR A 15 -13.10 10.02 8.84
CA TYR A 15 -12.27 10.60 9.89
C TYR A 15 -12.80 11.97 10.33
N VAL A 16 -13.14 12.84 9.38
CA VAL A 16 -13.66 14.19 9.70
C VAL A 16 -15.07 14.12 10.31
N GLU A 17 -15.96 13.29 9.77
CA GLU A 17 -17.35 13.15 10.24
C GLU A 17 -17.47 12.59 11.66
N TYR A 18 -16.53 11.74 12.06
CA TYR A 18 -16.57 11.01 13.33
C TYR A 18 -15.57 11.52 14.37
N LYS A 19 -14.69 12.46 14.02
CA LYS A 19 -13.69 13.04 14.95
C LYS A 19 -14.32 13.62 16.21
N ASN A 20 -15.44 14.34 16.08
CA ASN A 20 -16.16 14.92 17.23
C ASN A 20 -16.87 13.87 18.10
N LYS A 21 -16.97 12.62 17.64
CA LYS A 21 -17.52 11.48 18.39
C LYS A 21 -16.43 10.65 19.06
N GLY A 22 -15.17 11.09 19.01
CA GLY A 22 -14.03 10.36 19.57
C GLY A 22 -13.67 9.08 18.80
N ILE A 23 -14.08 8.98 17.53
CA ILE A 23 -13.77 7.84 16.67
C ILE A 23 -12.77 8.28 15.60
N ASP A 24 -11.56 7.73 15.67
CA ASP A 24 -10.51 7.97 14.68
C ASP A 24 -10.53 6.88 13.59
N VAL A 25 -10.74 7.31 12.35
CA VAL A 25 -10.61 6.46 11.17
C VAL A 25 -9.26 6.69 10.50
N GLN A 26 -8.46 5.64 10.38
CA GLN A 26 -7.13 5.69 9.76
C GLN A 26 -7.09 4.82 8.50
N CYS A 27 -6.63 5.40 7.38
CA CYS A 27 -6.29 4.70 6.16
C CYS A 27 -4.78 4.48 6.09
N GLN A 28 -4.34 3.23 6.19
CA GLN A 28 -2.95 2.89 5.95
C GLN A 28 -2.76 2.58 4.46
N VAL A 29 -1.84 3.29 3.82
CA VAL A 29 -1.53 3.14 2.40
C VAL A 29 -0.13 2.53 2.28
N PRO A 30 0.03 1.22 2.56
CA PRO A 30 1.30 0.54 2.34
C PRO A 30 1.67 0.63 0.87
N MET A 31 2.96 0.86 0.62
CA MET A 31 3.56 0.52 -0.67
C MET A 31 3.70 -1.01 -0.76
N TYR A 32 4.78 -1.53 -1.33
CA TYR A 32 4.96 -2.98 -1.41
C TYR A 32 5.32 -3.58 -0.05
N VAL A 33 4.74 -4.75 0.24
CA VAL A 33 5.06 -5.61 1.38
C VAL A 33 5.24 -7.02 0.86
N ALA A 34 6.22 -7.75 1.38
CA ALA A 34 6.61 -9.10 0.94
C ALA A 34 5.54 -10.15 1.29
N THR A 35 4.41 -10.11 0.57
CA THR A 35 3.25 -10.99 0.75
C THR A 35 3.05 -11.91 -0.45
N LYS A 36 2.36 -13.02 -0.23
CA LYS A 36 1.91 -13.91 -1.31
C LYS A 36 1.05 -13.16 -2.35
N MET A 37 0.21 -12.23 -1.88
CA MET A 37 -0.65 -11.38 -2.73
C MET A 37 0.17 -10.50 -3.69
N ALA A 38 1.22 -9.84 -3.20
CA ALA A 38 2.10 -9.02 -4.02
C ALA A 38 3.04 -9.85 -4.91
N SER A 39 3.05 -11.18 -4.77
CA SER A 39 4.00 -12.08 -5.44
C SER A 39 5.47 -11.79 -5.11
N ILE A 40 5.74 -11.07 -4.02
CA ILE A 40 7.08 -10.75 -3.53
C ILE A 40 7.45 -11.80 -2.48
N ARG A 41 8.50 -12.57 -2.74
CA ARG A 41 8.92 -13.69 -1.88
C ARG A 41 9.97 -13.32 -0.85
N GLN A 42 10.73 -12.26 -1.09
CA GLN A 42 11.86 -11.87 -0.25
C GLN A 42 11.62 -10.45 0.23
N ALA A 43 11.77 -10.25 1.53
CA ALA A 43 11.72 -8.93 2.12
C ALA A 43 12.96 -8.13 1.68
N SER A 44 12.78 -6.83 1.53
CA SER A 44 13.84 -5.87 1.23
C SER A 44 13.57 -4.57 1.99
N LEU A 45 14.51 -3.63 1.93
CA LEU A 45 14.35 -2.31 2.56
C LEU A 45 13.10 -1.56 2.09
N PHE A 46 12.69 -1.74 0.82
CA PHE A 46 11.53 -1.07 0.23
C PHE A 46 10.28 -1.96 0.17
N ALA A 47 10.43 -3.26 0.44
CA ALA A 47 9.35 -4.22 0.55
C ALA A 47 9.53 -5.04 1.85
N PRO A 48 9.16 -4.48 3.03
CA PRO A 48 9.37 -5.13 4.31
C PRO A 48 8.59 -6.45 4.41
N SER A 49 8.94 -7.28 5.39
CA SER A 49 8.11 -8.44 5.72
C SER A 49 6.74 -8.00 6.26
N PRO A 50 5.71 -8.85 6.15
CA PRO A 50 4.39 -8.57 6.72
C PRO A 50 4.45 -8.27 8.21
N GLU A 51 5.29 -8.97 8.96
CA GLU A 51 5.45 -8.82 10.42
C GLU A 51 6.10 -7.48 10.75
N THR A 52 7.12 -7.07 10.00
CA THR A 52 7.77 -5.75 10.15
C THR A 52 6.78 -4.63 9.87
N TYR A 53 6.02 -4.74 8.76
CA TYR A 53 5.02 -3.74 8.43
C TYR A 53 3.88 -3.70 9.47
N ALA A 54 3.37 -4.85 9.91
CA ALA A 54 2.32 -4.94 10.93
C ALA A 54 2.75 -4.30 12.26
N ARG A 55 4.01 -4.52 12.68
CA ARG A 55 4.56 -3.88 13.88
C ARG A 55 4.61 -2.35 13.75
N ALA A 56 5.02 -1.85 12.59
CA ALA A 56 5.03 -0.41 12.32
C ALA A 56 3.60 0.15 12.29
N ALA A 57 2.68 -0.53 11.60
CA ALA A 57 1.27 -0.18 11.47
C ALA A 57 0.58 -0.04 12.81
N VAL A 58 0.73 -1.01 13.72
CA VAL A 58 0.10 -0.98 15.04
C VAL A 58 0.65 0.15 15.91
N ARG A 59 1.96 0.41 15.85
CA ARG A 59 2.60 1.51 16.59
C ARG A 59 2.13 2.90 16.14
N TYR A 60 1.59 2.99 14.93
CA TYR A 60 1.22 4.24 14.27
C TYR A 60 -0.29 4.54 14.34
N ILE A 61 -1.06 3.71 15.05
CA ILE A 61 -2.48 3.96 15.28
C ILE A 61 -2.63 5.25 16.12
N GLY A 62 -3.52 6.15 15.68
CA GLY A 62 -3.85 7.38 16.41
C GLY A 62 -3.04 8.63 16.04
N TYR A 63 -2.10 8.55 15.09
CA TYR A 63 -1.31 9.72 14.66
C TYR A 63 -2.02 10.50 13.53
N GLU A 64 -1.93 10.02 12.28
CA GLU A 64 -2.59 10.67 11.14
C GLU A 64 -3.71 9.81 10.53
N PRO A 65 -4.74 10.44 9.91
CA PRO A 65 -5.84 9.74 9.26
C PRO A 65 -5.43 9.02 7.96
N ARG A 66 -4.28 9.35 7.38
CA ARG A 66 -3.70 8.70 6.21
C ARG A 66 -2.20 8.57 6.41
N CYS A 67 -1.66 7.36 6.35
CA CYS A 67 -0.25 7.14 6.68
C CYS A 67 0.40 5.97 5.93
N ALA A 68 1.74 6.05 5.84
CA ALA A 68 2.63 4.97 5.45
C ALA A 68 3.61 4.72 6.61
N PRO A 69 3.24 3.85 7.59
CA PRO A 69 3.88 3.78 8.90
C PRO A 69 5.32 3.23 8.89
N TYR A 70 5.80 2.75 7.74
CA TYR A 70 7.16 2.24 7.57
C TYR A 70 8.04 3.33 6.95
N TRP A 71 9.07 3.80 7.67
CA TRP A 71 9.86 4.98 7.27
C TRP A 71 10.47 4.91 5.85
N PRO A 72 10.95 3.76 5.30
CA PRO A 72 11.42 3.70 3.92
C PRO A 72 10.29 3.92 2.91
N HIS A 73 9.05 3.56 3.25
CA HIS A 73 7.88 3.91 2.43
C HIS A 73 7.58 5.40 2.47
N ALA A 74 7.78 6.08 3.60
CA ALA A 74 7.68 7.53 3.67
C ALA A 74 8.73 8.23 2.79
N LEU A 75 9.96 7.70 2.76
CA LEU A 75 11.00 8.17 1.82
C LEU A 75 10.59 7.96 0.36
N LEU A 76 10.10 6.76 0.01
CA LEU A 76 9.59 6.49 -1.35
C LEU A 76 8.43 7.43 -1.72
N TRP A 77 7.52 7.67 -0.78
CA TRP A 77 6.40 8.59 -0.98
C TRP A 77 6.88 10.00 -1.30
N PHE A 78 7.86 10.49 -0.53
CA PHE A 78 8.49 11.78 -0.79
C PHE A 78 9.14 11.81 -2.18
N LEU A 79 9.93 10.80 -2.55
CA LEU A 79 10.56 10.73 -3.87
C LEU A 79 9.51 10.76 -5.00
N PHE A 80 8.42 10.01 -4.87
CA PHE A 80 7.34 10.04 -5.87
C PHE A 80 6.64 11.39 -5.95
N SER A 81 6.57 12.15 -4.87
CA SER A 81 5.97 13.50 -4.90
C SER A 81 6.81 14.55 -5.65
N VAL A 82 8.11 14.29 -5.86
CA VAL A 82 9.01 15.19 -6.61
C VAL A 82 9.04 14.83 -8.10
N VAL A 83 8.67 13.60 -8.47
CA VAL A 83 8.68 13.12 -9.86
C VAL A 83 7.36 13.50 -10.56
N PRO A 84 7.39 13.94 -11.84
CA PRO A 84 6.18 14.22 -12.60
C PRO A 84 5.18 13.06 -12.62
N GLU A 85 3.90 13.36 -12.42
CA GLU A 85 2.82 12.36 -12.30
C GLU A 85 2.78 11.33 -13.44
N PRO A 86 2.91 11.70 -14.73
CA PRO A 86 2.83 10.70 -15.81
C PRO A 86 3.93 9.62 -15.73
N LEU A 87 5.10 9.98 -15.21
CA LEU A 87 6.22 9.05 -15.03
C LEU A 87 5.95 8.09 -13.87
N VAL A 88 5.44 8.63 -12.75
CA VAL A 88 5.05 7.83 -11.58
C VAL A 88 3.93 6.87 -11.95
N ASP A 89 2.89 7.35 -12.65
CA ASP A 89 1.76 6.54 -13.08
C ASP A 89 2.16 5.44 -14.05
N GLY A 90 3.02 5.75 -15.03
CA GLY A 90 3.58 4.75 -15.94
C GLY A 90 4.34 3.65 -15.19
N TYR A 91 5.18 4.02 -14.23
CA TYR A 91 5.91 3.08 -13.39
C TYR A 91 4.99 2.20 -12.53
N VAL A 92 4.03 2.81 -11.82
CA VAL A 92 3.06 2.11 -10.96
C VAL A 92 2.17 1.17 -11.78
N LEU A 93 1.72 1.60 -12.96
CA LEU A 93 0.95 0.77 -13.88
C LEU A 93 1.77 -0.43 -14.36
N GLY A 94 3.01 -0.21 -14.79
CA GLY A 94 3.92 -1.27 -15.22
C GLY A 94 4.12 -2.34 -14.14
N MET A 95 4.40 -1.93 -12.90
CA MET A 95 4.52 -2.85 -11.78
C MET A 95 3.22 -3.61 -11.50
N SER A 96 2.08 -2.92 -11.51
CA SER A 96 0.75 -3.53 -11.29
C SER A 96 0.41 -4.59 -12.34
N LEU A 97 0.73 -4.31 -13.61
CA LEU A 97 0.58 -5.26 -14.70
C LEU A 97 1.51 -6.48 -14.53
N GLY A 98 2.76 -6.26 -14.09
CA GLY A 98 3.72 -7.31 -13.78
C GLY A 98 3.22 -8.27 -12.70
N ILE A 99 2.74 -7.73 -11.57
CA ILE A 99 2.15 -8.53 -10.48
C ILE A 99 0.95 -9.32 -10.98
N ARG A 100 0.05 -8.70 -11.76
CA ARG A 100 -1.12 -9.37 -12.33
C ARG A 100 -0.72 -10.50 -13.29
N LYS A 101 0.34 -10.30 -14.10
CA LYS A 101 0.89 -11.34 -14.98
C LYS A 101 1.41 -12.53 -14.17
N MET A 102 2.21 -12.26 -13.13
CA MET A 102 2.73 -13.31 -12.23
C MET A 102 1.61 -14.08 -11.51
N GLY A 103 0.57 -13.38 -11.03
CA GLY A 103 -0.59 -13.99 -10.39
C GLY A 103 -1.32 -14.96 -11.34
N ARG A 104 -1.62 -14.51 -12.56
CA ARG A 104 -2.28 -15.35 -13.58
C ARG A 104 -1.43 -16.57 -13.97
N ALA A 105 -0.11 -16.41 -14.11
CA ALA A 105 0.78 -17.53 -14.41
C ALA A 105 0.79 -18.60 -13.31
N LYS A 106 0.76 -18.19 -12.03
CA LYS A 106 0.65 -19.12 -10.90
C LYS A 106 -0.67 -19.88 -10.89
N GLU A 107 -1.79 -19.20 -11.15
CA GLU A 107 -3.11 -19.82 -11.23
C GLU A 107 -3.22 -20.80 -12.40
N ALA A 108 -2.67 -20.45 -13.57
CA ALA A 108 -2.61 -21.36 -14.71
C ALA A 108 -1.80 -22.63 -14.39
N ARG A 109 -0.64 -22.49 -13.73
CA ARG A 109 0.18 -23.63 -13.31
C ARG A 109 -0.55 -24.54 -12.31
N LYS A 110 -1.32 -23.98 -11.37
CA LYS A 110 -2.11 -24.78 -10.40
C LYS A 110 -3.22 -25.58 -11.08
N LYS A 111 -3.83 -25.07 -12.15
CA LYS A 111 -4.89 -25.76 -12.89
C LYS A 111 -4.37 -26.87 -13.80
N ALA A 112 -3.08 -26.87 -14.10
CA ALA A 112 -2.40 -27.85 -14.94
C ALA A 112 -1.82 -29.03 -14.14
N VAL A 113 -1.97 -29.01 -12.80
CA VAL A 113 -1.60 -30.08 -11.87
C VAL A 113 -2.90 -30.68 -11.33
#